data_AF-A0A1K2HYC2-F1
#
_entry.id   AF-A0A1K2HYC2-F1
#
_cell.length_a   1.000
_cell.length_b   1.000
_cell.length_c   1.000
_cell.angle_alpha   90.00
_cell.angle_beta   90.00
_cell.angle_gamma   90.00
#
_symmetry.space_group_name_H-M   'P 1'
#
loop_
_entity.id
_entity.type
_entity.pdbx_description
1 polymer ?
#
loop_
_entity_poly.entity_id
_entity_poly.type
_entity_poly.pdbx_seq_one_letter_code
_entity_poly.pdbx_strand_id
1 'polypeptide(L)' 'MTINRDWHLAHQLPRHASIEARLAWHLAHAAECGCRDMPPGIRKELEARGLVAATLRSLK' A
#
# COMPACT_ATOMS: atom_id res chain seq x y z
N MET A 1 -6.92 -1.92 15.71
CA MET A 1 -5.76 -2.65 15.14
C MET A 1 -4.50 -2.10 15.77
N THR A 2 -3.57 -2.96 16.16
CA THR A 2 -2.30 -2.58 16.83
C THR A 2 -1.24 -2.27 15.77
N ILE A 3 -0.47 -1.21 15.96
CA ILE A 3 0.60 -0.80 15.05
C ILE A 3 1.87 -1.65 15.25
N ASN A 4 2.46 -2.13 14.17
CA ASN A 4 3.81 -2.73 14.17
C ASN A 4 4.86 -1.61 14.17
N ARG A 5 5.28 -1.16 15.36
CA ARG A 5 6.17 0.00 15.53
C ARG A 5 7.55 -0.22 14.89
N ASP A 6 8.10 -1.43 15.04
CA ASP A 6 9.43 -1.76 14.53
C ASP A 6 9.47 -1.69 13.00
N TRP A 7 8.41 -2.18 12.35
CA TRP A 7 8.27 -2.08 10.91
C TRP A 7 8.23 -0.62 10.43
N HIS A 8 7.46 0.24 11.11
CA HIS A 8 7.39 1.67 10.75
C HIS A 8 8.72 2.41 10.94
N LEU A 9 9.51 2.06 11.95
CA LEU A 9 10.82 2.67 12.19
C LEU A 9 11.83 2.28 11.11
N ALA A 10 11.82 1.00 10.70
CA ALA A 10 12.71 0.48 9.66
C ALA A 10 12.27 0.90 8.24
N HIS A 11 10.97 1.04 7.99
CA HIS A 11 10.39 1.33 6.67
C HIS A 11 9.70 2.69 6.70
N GLN A 12 10.47 3.76 6.83
CA GLN A 12 9.91 5.11 6.72
C GLN A 12 9.80 5.50 5.24
N LEU A 13 8.62 5.97 4.84
CA LEU A 13 8.39 6.44 3.48
C LEU A 13 8.84 7.91 3.35
N PRO A 14 9.82 8.24 2.49
CA PRO A 14 10.26 9.61 2.31
C PRO A 14 9.15 10.51 1.73
N ARG A 15 9.13 11.80 2.11
CA ARG A 15 8.13 12.78 1.65
C ARG A 15 8.05 12.86 0.11
N HIS A 16 9.19 12.76 -0.57
CA HIS A 16 9.31 12.85 -2.02
C HIS A 16 9.54 11.48 -2.69
N ALA A 17 9.08 10.40 -2.05
CA ALA A 17 9.13 9.07 -2.63
C ALA A 17 8.44 9.04 -4.02
N SER A 18 9.07 8.34 -4.97
CA SER A 18 8.47 8.06 -6.27
C SER A 18 7.21 7.22 -6.12
N ILE A 19 6.36 7.20 -7.15
CA ILE A 19 5.14 6.39 -7.12
C ILE A 19 5.45 4.91 -6.87
N GLU A 20 6.48 4.35 -7.51
CA GLU A 20 6.92 2.96 -7.29
C GLU A 20 7.25 2.66 -5.83
N ALA A 21 8.05 3.52 -5.19
CA ALA A 21 8.41 3.36 -3.79
C ALA A 21 7.18 3.46 -2.88
N ARG A 22 6.22 4.33 -3.21
CA ARG A 22 4.95 4.41 -2.46
C ARG A 22 4.13 3.13 -2.64
N LEU A 23 4.02 2.59 -3.85
CA LEU A 23 3.27 1.36 -4.12
C LEU A 23 3.86 0.18 -3.34
N ALA A 24 5.17 -0.05 -3.46
CA ALA A 24 5.87 -1.12 -2.77
C ALA A 24 5.73 -1.00 -1.24
N TRP A 25 5.87 0.21 -0.71
CA TRP A 25 5.71 0.46 0.72
C TRP A 25 4.31 0.11 1.23
N HIS A 26 3.26 0.49 0.49
CA HIS A 26 1.89 0.22 0.93
C HIS A 26 1.52 -1.26 0.83
N LEU A 27 2.06 -2.00 -0.16
CA LEU A 27 1.91 -3.46 -0.23
C LEU A 27 2.56 -4.13 0.99
N ALA A 28 3.81 -3.78 1.31
CA ALA A 28 4.50 -4.31 2.47
C ALA A 28 3.81 -3.92 3.78
N HIS A 29 3.38 -2.66 3.92
CA HIS A 29 2.63 -2.20 5.10
C HIS A 29 1.35 -3.01 5.31
N ALA A 30 0.60 -3.31 4.25
CA ALA A 30 -0.64 -4.08 4.36
C ALA A 30 -0.38 -5.54 4.81
N ALA A 31 0.76 -6.13 4.45
CA ALA A 31 1.15 -7.47 4.86
C ALA A 31 1.73 -7.53 6.29
N GLU A 32 2.58 -6.58 6.65
CA GLU A 32 3.38 -6.62 7.90
C GLU A 32 2.74 -5.90 9.10
N CYS A 33 1.87 -4.92 8.83
CA CYS A 33 1.29 -4.06 9.86
C CYS A 33 -0.23 -3.98 9.73
N GLY A 34 -0.73 -3.54 8.58
CA GLY A 34 -2.15 -3.39 8.31
C GLY A 34 -2.87 -2.40 9.24
N CYS A 35 -2.15 -1.54 9.97
CA CYS A 35 -2.76 -0.66 10.98
C CYS A 35 -3.68 0.42 10.38
N ARG A 36 -3.57 0.65 9.06
CA ARG A 36 -4.39 1.57 8.29
C ARG A 36 -4.67 1.00 6.91
N ASP A 37 -5.89 1.24 6.42
CA ASP A 37 -6.29 0.95 5.05
C ASP A 37 -5.41 1.65 4.01
N MET A 38 -5.22 0.96 2.89
CA MET A 38 -4.49 1.51 1.75
C MET A 38 -5.22 2.72 1.14
N PRO A 39 -4.53 3.86 0.93
CA PRO A 39 -5.14 5.05 0.33
C PRO A 39 -5.76 4.76 -1.04
N PRO A 40 -6.88 5.41 -1.39
CA PRO A 40 -7.61 5.11 -2.63
C PRO A 40 -6.78 5.39 -3.89
N GLY A 41 -5.90 6.40 -3.90
CA GLY A 41 -5.02 6.68 -5.03
C GLY A 41 -3.98 5.58 -5.26
N ILE A 42 -3.38 5.05 -4.19
CA ILE A 42 -2.42 3.95 -4.26
C ILE A 42 -3.10 2.66 -4.71
N ARG A 43 -4.30 2.38 -4.18
CA ARG A 43 -5.10 1.22 -4.58
C ARG A 43 -5.45 1.25 -6.07
N LYS A 44 -5.96 2.38 -6.57
CA LYS A 44 -6.28 2.57 -7.99
C LYS A 44 -5.05 2.36 -8.89
N GLU A 45 -3.89 2.88 -8.48
CA GLU A 45 -2.65 2.70 -9.23
C GLU A 45 -2.22 1.22 -9.28
N LEU A 46 -2.32 0.50 -8.16
CA LEU A 46 -2.03 -0.94 -8.13
C LEU A 46 -3.02 -1.76 -8.98
N GLU A 47 -4.30 -1.42 -8.94
CA GLU A 47 -5.34 -2.05 -9.77
C GLU A 47 -5.10 -1.79 -11.26
N ALA A 48 -4.78 -0.56 -11.64
CA ALA A 48 -4.46 -0.18 -13.02
C ALA A 48 -3.23 -0.94 -13.56
N ARG A 49 -2.32 -1.34 -12.68
CA ARG A 49 -1.13 -2.13 -13.00
C ARG A 49 -1.33 -3.65 -12.86
N GLY A 50 -2.51 -4.10 -12.45
CA GLY A 50 -2.81 -5.51 -12.21
C GLY A 50 -2.02 -6.13 -11.04
N LEU A 51 -1.46 -5.32 -10.15
CA LEU A 51 -0.62 -5.76 -9.02
C LEU A 51 -1.41 -6.16 -7.78
N VAL A 52 -2.69 -5.81 -7.73
CA VAL A 52 -3.65 -6.33 -6.75
C VAL A 52 -4.84 -6.89 -7.49
N ALA A 53 -5.43 -7.95 -6.97
CA ALA A 53 -6.68 -8.46 -7.50
C ALA A 53 -7.70 -7.32 -7.43
N ALA A 54 -8.09 -6.80 -8.59
CA ALA A 54 -9.29 -6.01 -8.68
C ALA A 54 -10.40 -6.90 -8.13
N THR A 55 -10.89 -6.60 -6.92
CA THR A 55 -12.15 -7.17 -6.47
C THR A 55 -13.11 -7.05 -7.66
N LEU A 56 -13.80 -8.15 -8.01
CA LEU A 56 -14.62 -8.40 -9.21
C LEU A 56 -15.64 -7.30 -9.63
N ARG A 57 -15.64 -6.16 -8.93
CA ARG A 57 -16.40 -4.94 -9.14
C ARG A 57 -15.84 -3.99 -10.21
N SER A 58 -14.58 -4.14 -10.64
CA SER A 58 -13.99 -3.27 -11.69
C SER A 58 -14.18 -3.77 -13.13
N LEU A 59 -14.92 -4.87 -13.31
CA LEU A 59 -15.25 -5.46 -14.62
C LEU A 59 -16.74 -5.28 -15.01
N LYS A 60 -17.41 -4.26 -14.47
CA LYS A 60 -18.80 -3.92 -14.85
C LYS A 60 -18.88 -2.54 -15.46
#